data_AF-A0A1G5A5C2-F1
#
_entry.id   AF-A0A1G5A5C2-F1
#
_cell.length_a   1.000
_cell.length_b   1.000
_cell.length_c   1.000
_cell.angle_alpha   90.00
_cell.angle_beta   90.00
_cell.angle_gamma   90.00
#
_symmetry.space_group_name_H-M   'P 1'
#
loop_
_entity.id
_entity.type
_entity.pdbx_description
1 polymer ?
#
loop_
_entity_poly.entity_id
_entity_poly.type
_entity_poly.pdbx_seq_one_letter_code
_entity_poly.pdbx_strand_id
1 'polypeptide(L)'
;MGTDTIPRMSTKHLAAWAVTFAVLLVIDMAWLGFFAKGMYQQAMGELMSPQPRLAFAALFYLLYPVGLLIFAVVPGVEAQSLMRATVLGGLFGLFCYGTYDLTNLAVIRNWPLGLTFIDIGWGTLVSGVAAAAGAVTLRWFVSR
;
A
#
# COMPACT_ATOMS: atom_id res chain seq x y z
N MET A 1 -19.14 18.01 26.53
CA MET A 1 -19.64 17.69 25.19
C MET A 1 -18.49 17.95 24.23
N GLY A 2 -17.63 16.94 24.02
CA GLY A 2 -16.43 17.10 23.18
C GLY A 2 -16.87 17.22 21.74
N THR A 3 -16.51 18.32 21.08
CA THR A 3 -16.64 18.42 19.63
C THR A 3 -15.61 17.48 19.03
N ASP A 4 -16.05 16.26 18.70
CA ASP A 4 -15.33 15.31 17.84
C ASP A 4 -15.07 16.02 16.52
N THR A 5 -13.92 16.70 16.47
CA THR A 5 -13.49 17.45 15.32
C THR A 5 -12.90 16.41 14.39
N ILE A 6 -13.67 16.03 13.37
CA ILE A 6 -13.14 15.28 12.23
C ILE A 6 -11.79 15.91 11.87
N PRO A 7 -10.67 15.15 11.90
CA PRO A 7 -9.36 15.70 11.63
C PRO A 7 -9.40 16.40 10.27
N ARG A 8 -9.26 17.73 10.26
CA ARG A 8 -9.25 18.48 9.01
C ARG A 8 -8.01 18.06 8.24
N MET A 9 -8.20 17.42 7.08
CA MET A 9 -7.11 17.18 6.15
C MET A 9 -6.49 18.52 5.78
N SER A 10 -5.29 18.75 6.32
CA SER A 10 -4.51 19.96 6.09
C SER A 10 -3.42 19.71 5.07
N THR A 11 -2.78 20.78 4.59
CA THR A 11 -1.71 20.72 3.58
C THR A 11 -0.59 19.72 3.92
N LYS A 12 -0.26 19.57 5.21
CA LYS A 12 0.73 18.59 5.69
C LYS A 12 0.30 17.12 5.48
N HIS A 13 -1.00 16.82 5.62
CA HIS A 13 -1.52 15.48 5.36
C HIS A 13 -1.53 15.17 3.87
N LEU A 14 -1.86 16.16 3.04
CA LEU A 14 -1.78 16.03 1.58
C LEU A 14 -0.33 15.80 1.11
N ALA A 15 0.64 16.53 1.67
CA ALA A 15 2.05 16.33 1.37
C ALA A 15 2.53 14.92 1.78
N ALA A 16 2.15 14.46 2.98
CA ALA A 16 2.46 13.11 3.43
C ALA A 16 1.83 12.04 2.54
N TRP A 17 0.55 12.20 2.16
CA TRP A 17 -0.11 11.32 1.21
C TRP A 17 0.61 11.28 -0.15
N ALA A 18 1.00 12.44 -0.69
CA ALA A 18 1.69 12.53 -1.97
C ALA A 18 3.05 11.82 -1.95
N VAL A 19 3.80 11.92 -0.85
CA VAL A 19 5.06 11.19 -0.68
C VAL A 19 4.81 9.69 -0.53
N THR A 20 3.84 9.26 0.30
CA THR A 20 3.46 7.85 0.43
C THR A 20 3.08 7.26 -0.93
N PHE A 21 2.25 7.98 -1.70
CA PHE A 21 1.85 7.63 -3.06
C PHE A 21 3.06 7.50 -3.99
N ALA A 22 3.93 8.50 -4.03
CA ALA A 22 5.09 8.51 -4.92
C ALA A 22 6.06 7.36 -4.60
N VAL A 23 6.33 7.10 -3.32
CA VAL A 23 7.21 6.01 -2.90
C VAL A 23 6.62 4.66 -3.27
N LEU A 24 5.33 4.45 -2.98
CA LEU A 24 4.63 3.23 -3.35
C LEU A 24 4.65 3.01 -4.87
N LEU A 25 4.30 4.04 -5.65
CA LEU A 25 4.26 3.96 -7.11
C LEU A 25 5.64 3.67 -7.71
N VAL A 26 6.70 4.37 -7.27
CA VAL A 26 8.06 4.16 -7.81
C VAL A 26 8.56 2.75 -7.51
N ILE A 27 8.37 2.27 -6.28
CA ILE A 27 8.80 0.95 -5.87
C ILE A 27 8.03 -0.14 -6.63
N ASP A 28 6.71 0.01 -6.76
CA ASP A 28 5.89 -0.95 -7.51
C ASP A 28 6.19 -0.93 -9.00
N MET A 29 6.39 0.23 -9.63
CA MET A 29 6.72 0.29 -11.05
C MET A 29 8.06 -0.38 -11.33
N ALA A 30 9.05 -0.26 -10.43
CA ALA A 30 10.29 -1.00 -10.53
C ALA A 30 10.06 -2.52 -10.41
N TRP A 31 9.27 -2.95 -9.43
CA TRP A 31 8.93 -4.37 -9.26
C TRP A 31 8.21 -4.96 -10.48
N LEU A 32 7.16 -4.28 -10.95
CA LEU A 32 6.37 -4.70 -12.10
C LEU A 32 7.21 -4.72 -13.38
N GLY A 33 8.07 -3.71 -13.57
CA GLY A 33 8.92 -3.58 -14.74
C GLY A 33 10.02 -4.64 -14.85
N PHE A 34 10.66 -5.00 -13.74
CA PHE A 34 11.85 -5.87 -13.75
C PHE A 34 11.58 -7.32 -13.34
N PHE A 35 10.67 -7.55 -12.38
CA PHE A 35 10.50 -8.87 -11.75
C PHE A 35 9.13 -9.47 -11.99
N ALA A 36 8.07 -8.68 -11.83
CA ALA A 36 6.72 -9.21 -11.77
C ALA A 36 6.20 -9.63 -13.15
N LYS A 37 6.43 -8.83 -14.21
CA LYS A 37 5.77 -9.04 -15.51
C LYS A 37 5.90 -10.47 -16.04
N GLY A 38 7.12 -11.01 -16.07
CA GLY A 38 7.36 -12.38 -16.55
C GLY A 38 6.79 -13.44 -15.61
N MET A 39 6.97 -13.26 -14.31
CA MET A 39 6.48 -14.18 -13.28
C MET A 39 4.94 -14.27 -13.25
N TYR A 40 4.26 -13.13 -13.28
CA TYR A 40 2.79 -13.06 -13.32
C TYR A 40 2.28 -13.69 -14.60
N GLN A 41 2.89 -13.40 -15.75
CA GLN A 41 2.44 -13.96 -17.03
C GLN A 41 2.60 -15.49 -17.08
N GLN A 42 3.68 -16.04 -16.52
CA GLN A 42 3.88 -17.49 -16.41
C GLN A 42 2.94 -18.15 -15.40
N ALA A 43 2.72 -17.52 -14.24
CA ALA A 43 1.93 -18.11 -13.16
C ALA A 43 0.41 -17.99 -13.37
N MET A 44 -0.06 -16.87 -13.92
CA MET A 44 -1.48 -16.59 -14.11
C MET A 44 -1.97 -16.95 -15.52
N GLY A 45 -1.12 -16.91 -16.55
CA GLY A 45 -1.47 -17.33 -17.92
C GLY A 45 -2.79 -16.73 -18.40
N GLU A 46 -3.78 -17.60 -18.65
CA GLU A 46 -5.12 -17.23 -19.12
C GLU A 46 -5.96 -16.43 -18.12
N LEU A 47 -5.59 -16.40 -16.82
CA LEU A 47 -6.24 -15.53 -15.83
C LEU A 47 -5.93 -14.05 -16.07
N MET A 48 -4.83 -13.73 -16.76
CA MET A 48 -4.50 -12.35 -17.07
C MET A 48 -5.37 -11.81 -18.20
N SER A 49 -5.92 -10.61 -17.98
CA SER A 49 -6.63 -9.90 -19.04
C SER A 49 -5.65 -9.50 -20.16
N PRO A 50 -6.03 -9.69 -21.45
CA PRO A 50 -5.22 -9.22 -22.57
C PRO A 50 -5.14 -7.70 -22.66
N GLN A 51 -6.08 -6.98 -22.02
CA GLN A 51 -6.10 -5.52 -21.97
C GLN A 51 -6.24 -5.06 -20.52
N PRO A 52 -5.13 -4.65 -19.88
CA PRO A 52 -5.16 -4.12 -18.51
C PRO A 52 -6.12 -2.93 -18.39
N ARG A 53 -7.04 -3.01 -17.42
CA ARG A 53 -8.01 -1.94 -17.16
C ARG A 53 -7.37 -0.85 -16.30
N LEU A 54 -6.63 0.07 -16.95
CA LEU A 54 -5.82 1.10 -16.29
C LEU A 54 -6.61 2.00 -15.30
N ALA A 55 -7.91 2.19 -15.52
CA ALA A 55 -8.76 2.97 -14.61
C ALA A 55 -8.80 2.37 -13.18
N PHE A 56 -8.89 1.05 -13.05
CA PHE A 56 -8.90 0.40 -11.73
C PHE A 56 -7.52 0.42 -11.08
N ALA A 57 -6.44 0.32 -11.87
CA ALA A 57 -5.09 0.48 -11.37
C ALA A 57 -4.87 1.91 -10.83
N ALA A 58 -5.29 2.93 -11.57
CA ALA A 58 -5.21 4.32 -11.11
C ALA A 58 -6.02 4.54 -9.81
N LEU A 59 -7.23 3.97 -9.73
CA LEU A 59 -8.05 4.05 -8.52
C LEU A 59 -7.35 3.40 -7.32
N PHE A 60 -6.74 2.22 -7.51
CA PHE A 60 -5.94 1.56 -6.47
C PHE A 60 -4.80 2.47 -6.00
N TYR A 61 -3.97 2.96 -6.93
CA TYR A 61 -2.82 3.78 -6.57
C TYR A 61 -3.21 5.08 -5.86
N LEU A 62 -4.37 5.67 -6.16
CA LEU A 62 -4.85 6.87 -5.47
C LEU A 62 -5.48 6.56 -4.10
N LEU A 63 -6.23 5.46 -3.99
CA LEU A 63 -6.97 5.09 -2.79
C LEU A 63 -6.09 4.43 -1.72
N TYR A 64 -5.19 3.55 -2.12
CA TYR A 64 -4.41 2.73 -1.21
C TYR A 64 -3.54 3.56 -0.22
N PRO A 65 -2.84 4.64 -0.66
CA PRO A 65 -2.09 5.50 0.24
C PRO A 65 -2.96 6.28 1.23
N VAL A 66 -4.26 6.46 0.96
CA VAL A 66 -5.20 7.04 1.94
C VAL A 66 -5.35 6.09 3.13
N GLY A 67 -5.48 4.80 2.87
CA GLY A 67 -5.51 3.77 3.91
C GLY A 67 -4.22 3.77 4.74
N LEU A 68 -3.05 3.77 4.09
CA LEU A 68 -1.76 3.88 4.79
C LEU A 68 -1.67 5.15 5.63
N LEU A 69 -2.19 6.29 5.13
CA LEU A 69 -2.17 7.54 5.87
C LEU A 69 -2.97 7.41 7.18
N ILE A 70 -4.20 6.90 7.10
CA ILE A 70 -5.14 6.80 8.22
C ILE A 70 -4.69 5.74 9.24
N PHE A 71 -4.30 4.55 8.78
CA PHE A 71 -4.08 3.41 9.66
C PHE A 71 -2.62 3.24 10.12
N ALA A 72 -1.66 3.88 9.45
CA ALA A 72 -0.24 3.70 9.76
C ALA A 72 0.51 5.01 9.99
N VAL A 73 0.44 5.95 9.05
CA VAL A 73 1.24 7.19 9.09
C VAL A 73 0.81 8.08 10.25
N VAL A 74 -0.47 8.44 10.34
CA VAL A 74 -0.98 9.32 11.39
C VAL A 74 -0.79 8.69 12.78
N PRO A 75 -1.19 7.43 13.04
CA PRO A 75 -0.95 6.78 14.33
C PRO A 75 0.54 6.68 14.70
N GLY A 76 1.43 6.49 13.73
CA GLY A 76 2.87 6.45 13.96
C GLY A 76 3.46 7.80 14.35
N VAL A 77 3.01 8.88 13.71
CA VAL A 77 3.43 10.25 14.05
C VAL A 77 2.88 10.69 15.40
N GLU A 78 1.61 10.39 15.71
CA GLU A 78 0.99 10.65 17.02
C GLU A 78 1.74 9.94 18.15
N ALA A 79 2.17 8.70 17.91
CA ALA A 79 2.99 7.94 18.84
C ALA A 79 4.48 8.31 18.82
N GLN A 80 4.88 9.33 18.05
CA GLN A 80 6.27 9.75 17.83
C GLN A 80 7.22 8.60 17.45
N SER A 81 6.71 7.58 16.74
CA SER A 81 7.43 6.35 16.45
C SER A 81 7.35 6.00 14.96
N LEU A 82 8.49 6.16 14.28
CA LEU A 82 8.62 5.74 12.89
C LEU A 82 8.44 4.22 12.76
N MET A 83 8.97 3.46 13.72
CA MET A 83 8.81 2.00 13.75
C MET A 83 7.32 1.61 13.82
N ARG A 84 6.51 2.34 14.59
CA ARG A 84 5.06 2.10 14.64
C ARG A 84 4.41 2.35 13.27
N ALA A 85 4.77 3.44 12.58
CA ALA A 85 4.27 3.70 11.22
C ALA A 85 4.66 2.57 10.26
N THR A 86 5.91 2.11 10.29
CA THR A 86 6.40 1.03 9.43
C THR A 86 5.69 -0.28 9.70
N VAL A 87 5.55 -0.68 10.97
CA VAL A 87 4.89 -1.94 11.35
C VAL A 87 3.41 -1.90 11.01
N LEU A 88 2.70 -0.83 11.33
CA LEU A 88 1.28 -0.71 11.00
C LEU A 88 1.07 -0.64 9.48
N GLY A 89 1.96 0.03 8.74
CA GLY A 89 1.93 0.06 7.29
C GLY A 89 2.14 -1.32 6.69
N GLY A 90 3.10 -2.07 7.22
CA GLY A 90 3.34 -3.46 6.82
C GLY A 90 2.15 -4.36 7.12
N LEU A 91 1.55 -4.25 8.31
CA LEU A 91 0.35 -5.02 8.67
C LEU A 91 -0.84 -4.65 7.79
N PHE A 92 -1.02 -3.38 7.45
CA PHE A 92 -2.04 -2.95 6.50
C PHE A 92 -1.82 -3.60 5.12
N GLY A 93 -0.56 -3.59 4.65
CA GLY A 93 -0.10 -4.35 3.48
C GLY A 93 -0.48 -5.83 3.53
N LEU A 94 -0.04 -6.50 4.58
CA LEU A 94 -0.31 -7.91 4.85
C LEU A 94 -1.81 -8.24 4.76
N PHE A 95 -2.66 -7.44 5.39
CA PHE A 95 -4.10 -7.69 5.39
C PHE A 95 -4.74 -7.41 4.03
N CYS A 96 -4.37 -6.34 3.34
CA CYS A 96 -4.95 -6.03 2.03
C CYS A 96 -4.56 -7.07 0.97
N TYR A 97 -3.26 -7.32 0.82
CA TYR A 97 -2.75 -8.28 -0.16
C TYR A 97 -3.13 -9.71 0.24
N GLY A 98 -3.03 -10.03 1.54
CA GLY A 98 -3.47 -11.32 2.06
C GLY A 98 -4.95 -11.58 1.82
N THR A 99 -5.82 -10.60 2.09
CA THR A 99 -7.26 -10.77 1.84
C THR A 99 -7.55 -10.98 0.36
N TYR A 100 -6.90 -10.23 -0.53
CA TYR A 100 -7.04 -10.42 -1.98
C TYR A 100 -6.61 -11.82 -2.42
N ASP A 101 -5.37 -12.21 -2.12
CA ASP A 101 -4.80 -13.46 -2.57
C ASP A 101 -5.43 -14.70 -1.93
N LEU A 102 -5.67 -14.68 -0.62
CA LEU A 102 -6.29 -15.81 0.07
C LEU A 102 -7.74 -16.02 -0.38
N THR A 103 -8.46 -14.93 -0.67
CA THR A 103 -9.80 -15.04 -1.27
C THR A 103 -9.72 -15.67 -2.66
N ASN A 104 -8.77 -15.23 -3.50
CA ASN A 104 -8.60 -15.80 -4.83
C ASN A 104 -8.16 -17.28 -4.80
N LEU A 105 -7.29 -17.67 -3.86
CA LEU A 105 -6.99 -19.09 -3.61
C LEU A 105 -8.23 -19.91 -3.24
N ALA A 106 -9.17 -19.30 -2.52
CA ALA A 106 -10.40 -19.98 -2.11
C ALA A 106 -11.44 -20.10 -3.25
N VAL A 107 -11.50 -19.13 -4.17
CA VAL A 107 -12.61 -19.03 -5.13
C VAL A 107 -12.22 -19.21 -6.61
N ILE A 108 -10.95 -19.01 -6.98
CA ILE A 108 -10.48 -19.12 -8.36
C ILE A 108 -9.72 -20.44 -8.56
N ARG A 109 -10.18 -21.23 -9.52
CA ARG A 109 -9.51 -22.48 -9.89
C ARG A 109 -8.11 -22.20 -10.44
N ASN A 110 -7.12 -22.96 -9.95
CA ASN A 110 -5.71 -22.87 -10.36
C ASN A 110 -5.05 -21.51 -10.04
N TRP A 111 -5.50 -20.79 -9.00
CA TRP A 111 -4.77 -19.61 -8.53
C TRP A 111 -3.35 -19.98 -8.04
N PRO A 112 -2.29 -19.25 -8.44
CA PRO A 112 -0.91 -19.63 -8.19
C PRO A 112 -0.47 -19.39 -6.72
N LEU A 113 -0.39 -20.47 -5.93
CA LEU A 113 0.00 -20.42 -4.51
C LEU A 113 1.37 -19.76 -4.27
N GLY A 114 2.35 -20.02 -5.12
CA GLY A 114 3.69 -19.41 -5.01
C GLY A 114 3.64 -17.89 -5.20
N LEU A 115 2.82 -17.42 -6.15
CA LEU A 115 2.65 -16.00 -6.41
C LEU A 115 1.96 -15.31 -5.23
N THR A 116 0.98 -15.96 -4.60
CA THR A 116 0.31 -15.44 -3.41
C THR A 116 1.28 -15.10 -2.28
N PHE A 117 2.19 -16.00 -1.91
CA PHE A 117 3.13 -15.69 -0.83
C PHE A 117 4.09 -14.57 -1.18
N ILE A 118 4.50 -14.50 -2.45
CA ILE A 118 5.35 -13.42 -2.95
C ILE A 118 4.61 -12.09 -2.90
N ASP A 119 3.36 -12.03 -3.37
CA ASP A 119 2.56 -10.81 -3.42
C ASP A 119 2.22 -10.30 -2.01
N ILE A 120 1.87 -11.19 -1.09
CA ILE A 120 1.66 -10.84 0.32
C ILE A 120 2.94 -10.28 0.95
N GLY A 121 4.08 -10.94 0.74
CA GLY A 121 5.36 -10.49 1.26
C GLY A 121 5.77 -9.13 0.69
N TRP A 122 5.59 -8.95 -0.62
CA TRP A 122 5.86 -7.68 -1.31
C TRP A 122 4.95 -6.57 -0.82
N GLY A 123 3.63 -6.81 -0.78
CA GLY A 123 2.63 -5.88 -0.28
C GLY A 123 2.89 -5.42 1.14
N THR A 124 3.31 -6.34 2.02
CA THR A 124 3.76 -6.03 3.39
C THR A 124 4.96 -5.10 3.38
N LEU A 125 6.00 -5.42 2.59
CA LEU A 125 7.24 -4.65 2.55
C LEU A 125 7.01 -3.24 1.98
N VAL A 126 6.41 -3.12 0.79
CA VAL A 126 6.22 -1.84 0.10
C VAL A 126 5.32 -0.91 0.91
N SER A 127 4.28 -1.45 1.55
CA SER A 127 3.36 -0.68 2.41
C SER A 127 4.06 -0.14 3.66
N GLY A 128 4.91 -0.95 4.30
CA GLY A 128 5.72 -0.50 5.43
C GLY A 128 6.69 0.61 5.05
N VAL A 129 7.39 0.47 3.91
CA VAL A 129 8.32 1.48 3.39
C VAL A 129 7.60 2.78 3.03
N ALA A 130 6.47 2.70 2.32
CA ALA A 130 5.68 3.86 1.94
C ALA A 130 5.12 4.58 3.17
N ALA A 131 4.61 3.86 4.17
CA ALA A 131 4.14 4.43 5.42
C ALA A 131 5.27 5.11 6.22
N ALA A 132 6.47 4.53 6.23
CA ALA A 132 7.63 5.16 6.86
C ALA A 132 7.97 6.50 6.21
N ALA A 133 8.00 6.57 4.86
CA ALA A 133 8.27 7.80 4.12
C ALA A 133 7.19 8.88 4.36
N GLY A 134 5.92 8.49 4.37
CA GLY A 134 4.81 9.36 4.72
C GLY A 134 4.93 9.92 6.14
N ALA A 135 5.32 9.07 7.11
CA ALA A 135 5.49 9.47 8.51
C ALA A 135 6.65 10.43 8.71
N VAL A 136 7.79 10.21 8.04
CA VAL A 136 8.90 11.18 8.04
C VAL A 136 8.44 12.54 7.53
N THR A 137 7.70 12.54 6.42
CA THR A 137 7.18 13.78 5.79
C THR A 137 6.21 14.51 6.73
N LEU A 138 5.20 13.81 7.26
CA LEU A 138 4.22 14.41 8.15
C LEU A 138 4.87 14.94 9.43
N ARG A 139 5.80 14.17 10.02
CA ARG A 139 6.54 14.58 11.21
C ARG A 139 7.33 15.86 10.96
N TRP A 140 8.00 15.98 9.81
CA TRP A 140 8.77 17.18 9.45
C TRP A 140 7.90 18.44 9.43
N PHE A 141 6.70 18.38 8.85
CA PHE A 141 5.76 19.50 8.83
C PHE A 141 5.13 19.80 10.20
N VAL A 142 4.97 18.80 11.07
CA VAL A 142 4.42 19.00 12.43
C VAL A 142 5.48 19.58 13.38
N SER A 143 6.77 19.32 13.13
CA SER A 143 7.88 19.85 13.92
C SER A 143 8.31 21.28 13.56
N ARG A 144 7.68 21.89 12.55
CA ARG A 144 7.87 23.28 12.14
C ARG A 144 6.68 24.13 12.57
#